data_AF-A0A3E1ENH7-F1
#
_entry.id   AF-A0A3E1ENH7-F1
#
_cell.length_a   1.000
_cell.length_b   1.000
_cell.length_c   1.000
_cell.angle_alpha   90.00
_cell.angle_beta   90.00
_cell.angle_gamma   90.00
#
_symmetry.space_group_name_H-M   'P 1'
#
loop_
_entity.id
_entity.type
_entity.pdbx_description
1 polymer ?
#
loop_
_entity_poly.entity_id
_entity_poly.type
_entity_poly.pdbx_seq_one_letter_code
_entity_poly.pdbx_strand_id
1 'polypeptide(L)'
;MDFGTPGPDYLGGFGIFNAERLVSALEADATLGRGTLIKEFTVQTGSSKTFYVTLPANTAGDLTLTWSDPAGTPPAFASVLDSPTAMLVNNIDLVAQDTATLANHHPWILDPDLTFERTAVRGATATRGVDSRNNAEKITIDAAAQPRRLKVTVNPVGTLQGGTQKVSLILSGVVPEAPVVSSAGFTMNPANLNEYGITFSSDPGAFYTLETSTDLTTGTWTNVSSVKAENSTTTVLTSRNPAEPRRFWRMRRGQ
;
A
#
# COMPACT_ATOMS: atom_id res chain seq x y z
N MET A 1 17.47 11.62 0.65
CA MET A 1 18.08 12.49 -0.39
C MET A 1 19.12 11.63 -1.08
N ASP A 2 19.16 11.66 -2.40
CA ASP A 2 20.12 10.88 -3.21
C ASP A 2 21.37 11.74 -3.45
N PHE A 3 22.56 11.15 -3.34
CA PHE A 3 23.84 11.82 -3.56
C PHE A 3 24.37 11.65 -4.98
N GLY A 4 23.73 10.82 -5.81
CA GLY A 4 24.22 10.43 -7.13
C GLY A 4 23.13 10.31 -8.18
N THR A 5 23.15 9.19 -8.91
CA THR A 5 22.22 8.91 -10.01
C THR A 5 20.88 8.42 -9.47
N PRO A 6 19.74 8.83 -10.05
CA PRO A 6 18.42 8.48 -9.53
C PRO A 6 18.25 6.99 -9.25
N GLY A 7 17.91 6.66 -8.00
CA GLY A 7 17.63 5.29 -7.57
C GLY A 7 18.61 4.81 -6.51
N PRO A 8 18.56 3.53 -6.12
CA PRO A 8 19.52 2.98 -5.20
C PRO A 8 20.89 2.79 -5.85
N ASP A 9 21.94 2.74 -5.02
CA ASP A 9 23.26 2.24 -5.40
C ASP A 9 23.86 1.40 -4.26
N TYR A 10 24.94 0.65 -4.54
CA TYR A 10 25.55 -0.23 -3.53
C TYR A 10 26.34 0.49 -2.43
N LEU A 11 26.59 1.81 -2.56
CA LEU A 11 27.32 2.61 -1.58
C LEU A 11 26.37 3.35 -0.62
N GLY A 12 25.32 3.96 -1.15
CA GLY A 12 24.36 4.80 -0.44
C GLY A 12 22.99 4.16 -0.23
N GLY A 13 22.74 2.97 -0.79
CA GLY A 13 21.41 2.34 -0.74
C GLY A 13 20.37 3.26 -1.37
N PHE A 14 19.18 3.37 -0.76
CA PHE A 14 18.13 4.32 -1.20
C PHE A 14 18.37 5.79 -0.79
N GLY A 15 19.59 6.12 -0.36
CA GLY A 15 20.01 7.45 0.07
C GLY A 15 19.93 7.66 1.58
N ILE A 16 20.16 8.90 2.01
CA ILE A 16 20.23 9.23 3.43
C ILE A 16 18.87 9.43 4.09
N PHE A 17 18.84 9.04 5.37
CA PHE A 17 17.77 9.33 6.29
C PHE A 17 17.50 10.83 6.37
N ASN A 18 16.22 11.19 6.36
CA ASN A 18 15.75 12.55 6.53
C ASN A 18 14.62 12.55 7.57
N ALA A 19 14.94 13.05 8.77
CA ALA A 19 14.03 13.06 9.91
C ALA A 19 12.79 13.95 9.67
N GLU A 20 12.98 15.11 9.04
CA GLU A 20 11.89 16.03 8.71
C GLU A 20 10.87 15.35 7.79
N ARG A 21 11.32 14.75 6.69
CA ARG A 21 10.46 14.00 5.76
C ARG A 21 9.71 12.86 6.44
N LEU A 22 10.34 12.17 7.39
CA LEU A 22 9.68 11.13 8.18
C LEU A 22 8.54 11.71 9.02
N VAL A 23 8.80 12.79 9.77
CA VAL A 23 7.78 13.43 10.61
C VAL A 23 6.64 13.95 9.75
N SER A 24 6.92 14.62 8.63
CA SER A 24 5.87 15.09 7.71
C SER A 24 5.04 13.93 7.14
N ALA A 25 5.63 12.77 6.87
CA ALA A 25 4.89 11.60 6.41
C ALA A 25 3.95 11.04 7.50
N LEU A 26 4.41 11.01 8.76
CA LEU A 26 3.59 10.59 9.90
C LEU A 26 2.42 11.56 10.14
N GLU A 27 2.68 12.86 10.10
CA GLU A 27 1.66 13.91 10.25
C GLU A 27 0.63 13.86 9.12
N ALA A 28 1.07 13.61 7.88
CA ALA A 28 0.19 13.46 6.74
C ALA A 28 -0.72 12.23 6.87
N ASP A 29 -0.20 11.08 7.31
CA ASP A 29 -1.01 9.89 7.58
C ASP A 29 -2.02 10.14 8.71
N ALA A 30 -1.58 10.76 9.80
CA ALA A 30 -2.45 11.09 10.94
C ALA A 30 -3.58 12.05 10.53
N THR A 31 -3.27 13.07 9.73
CA THR A 31 -4.25 14.07 9.27
C THR A 31 -5.29 13.47 8.33
N LEU A 32 -4.88 12.56 7.43
CA LEU A 32 -5.80 11.89 6.51
C LEU A 32 -6.53 10.71 7.16
N GLY A 33 -6.10 10.29 8.35
CA GLY A 33 -6.58 9.13 9.08
C GLY A 33 -5.62 7.94 8.96
N ARG A 34 -5.30 7.34 10.10
CA ARG A 34 -4.32 6.25 10.23
C ARG A 34 -4.44 5.18 9.13
N GLY A 35 -3.30 4.75 8.58
CA GLY A 35 -3.28 3.67 7.58
C GLY A 35 -3.58 4.13 6.16
N THR A 36 -3.66 5.43 5.93
CA THR A 36 -4.02 6.00 4.64
C THR A 36 -2.84 6.09 3.69
N LEU A 37 -1.72 6.64 4.17
CA LEU A 37 -0.44 6.76 3.46
C LEU A 37 0.60 5.78 3.99
N ILE A 38 0.53 5.41 5.27
CA ILE A 38 1.43 4.41 5.90
C ILE A 38 0.59 3.17 6.20
N LYS A 39 0.60 2.23 5.27
CA LYS A 39 -0.28 1.05 5.27
C LYS A 39 0.43 -0.15 5.89
N GLU A 40 -0.26 -0.86 6.77
CA GLU A 40 0.16 -2.17 7.28
C GLU A 40 -0.95 -3.19 7.03
N PHE A 41 -0.68 -4.25 6.27
CA PHE A 41 -1.66 -5.31 6.00
C PHE A 41 -0.98 -6.65 5.71
N THR A 42 -1.80 -7.70 5.62
CA THR A 42 -1.33 -9.06 5.31
C THR A 42 -1.69 -9.41 3.87
N VAL A 43 -0.73 -9.97 3.14
CA VAL A 43 -0.96 -10.66 1.86
C VAL A 43 -0.94 -12.17 2.08
N GLN A 44 -1.66 -12.90 1.24
CA GLN A 44 -1.77 -14.36 1.32
C GLN A 44 -1.41 -14.97 -0.04
N THR A 45 -0.87 -16.18 -0.05
CA THR A 45 -0.54 -16.90 -1.30
C THR A 45 -1.70 -16.84 -2.30
N GLY A 46 -1.39 -16.41 -3.53
CA GLY A 46 -2.36 -16.29 -4.62
C GLY A 46 -3.39 -15.16 -4.49
N SER A 47 -3.29 -14.31 -3.46
CA SER A 47 -4.23 -13.22 -3.19
C SER A 47 -3.51 -11.88 -3.13
N SER A 48 -3.53 -11.14 -4.24
CA SER A 48 -3.00 -9.79 -4.32
C SER A 48 -3.90 -8.78 -3.61
N LYS A 49 -3.30 -7.65 -3.23
CA LYS A 49 -4.00 -6.50 -2.66
C LYS A 49 -3.91 -5.35 -3.64
N THR A 50 -5.05 -4.80 -4.02
CA THR A 50 -5.15 -3.70 -4.99
C THR A 50 -5.94 -2.55 -4.40
N PHE A 51 -5.50 -1.32 -4.64
CA PHE A 51 -6.25 -0.10 -4.33
C PHE A 51 -5.84 1.03 -5.29
N TYR A 52 -6.52 2.16 -5.19
CA TYR A 52 -6.32 3.29 -6.08
C TYR A 52 -5.87 4.53 -5.32
N VAL A 53 -4.98 5.28 -5.95
CA VAL A 53 -4.54 6.60 -5.48
C VAL A 53 -4.45 7.55 -6.65
N THR A 54 -4.55 8.85 -6.39
CA THR A 54 -4.35 9.90 -7.37
C THR A 54 -3.04 10.60 -7.11
N LEU A 55 -2.17 10.64 -8.10
CA LEU A 55 -1.02 11.53 -8.12
C LEU A 55 -1.48 12.90 -8.66
N PRO A 56 -1.40 13.98 -7.87
CA PRO A 56 -1.78 15.31 -8.33
C PRO A 56 -0.89 15.81 -9.48
N ALA A 57 -1.39 16.80 -10.22
CA ALA A 57 -0.60 17.50 -11.23
C ALA A 57 0.66 18.11 -10.62
N ASN A 58 1.77 18.04 -11.35
CA ASN A 58 3.09 18.56 -10.98
C ASN A 58 3.68 17.97 -9.69
N THR A 59 3.20 16.80 -9.25
CA THR A 59 3.68 16.10 -8.06
C THR A 59 4.34 14.78 -8.45
N ALA A 60 5.53 14.50 -7.90
CA ALA A 60 6.20 13.21 -8.03
C ALA A 60 5.69 12.23 -6.96
N GLY A 61 5.62 10.94 -7.32
CA GLY A 61 5.20 9.87 -6.42
C GLY A 61 6.38 9.05 -5.90
N ASP A 62 6.28 8.59 -4.65
CA ASP A 62 7.22 7.65 -4.02
C ASP A 62 6.41 6.60 -3.27
N LEU A 63 6.58 5.33 -3.66
CA LEU A 63 5.91 4.18 -3.06
C LEU A 63 6.98 3.19 -2.63
N THR A 64 7.06 2.91 -1.32
CA THR A 64 8.07 2.00 -0.75
C THR A 64 7.37 0.89 0.02
N LEU A 65 7.48 -0.34 -0.47
CA LEU A 65 7.01 -1.57 0.16
C LEU A 65 8.17 -2.24 0.89
N THR A 66 7.95 -2.71 2.12
CA THR A 66 8.94 -3.47 2.89
C THR A 66 8.27 -4.57 3.71
N TRP A 67 8.97 -5.68 3.94
CA TRP A 67 8.52 -6.73 4.85
C TRP A 67 9.67 -7.40 5.60
N SER A 68 9.36 -7.90 6.80
CA SER A 68 10.24 -8.82 7.51
C SER A 68 10.12 -10.21 6.89
N ASP A 69 11.04 -10.51 5.98
CA ASP A 69 11.12 -11.81 5.29
C ASP A 69 11.46 -12.93 6.29
N PRO A 70 10.91 -14.15 6.13
CA PRO A 70 11.40 -15.31 6.87
C PRO A 70 12.89 -15.53 6.66
N ALA A 71 13.54 -16.18 7.62
CA ALA A 71 14.97 -16.48 7.51
C ALA A 71 15.24 -17.38 6.29
N GLY A 72 16.10 -16.91 5.38
CA GLY A 72 16.60 -17.71 4.27
C GLY A 72 17.51 -18.84 4.72
N THR A 73 17.93 -19.69 3.77
CA THR A 73 18.85 -20.80 4.01
C THR A 73 20.21 -20.48 3.40
N PRO A 74 21.15 -19.90 4.17
CA PRO A 74 22.49 -19.62 3.65
C PRO A 74 23.25 -20.93 3.38
N PRO A 75 24.19 -20.94 2.43
CA PRO A 75 25.11 -22.06 2.28
C PRO A 75 25.92 -22.28 3.56
N ALA A 76 26.45 -23.50 3.73
CA ALA A 76 27.32 -23.80 4.86
C ALA A 76 28.49 -22.82 4.91
N PHE A 77 28.88 -22.42 6.12
CA PHE A 77 29.96 -21.45 6.33
C PHE A 77 31.22 -21.85 5.55
N ALA A 78 31.81 -20.89 4.84
CA ALA A 78 33.00 -21.04 4.01
C ALA A 78 32.91 -22.07 2.85
N SER A 79 31.71 -22.51 2.45
CA SER A 79 31.55 -23.44 1.32
C SER A 79 31.38 -22.76 -0.03
N VAL A 80 30.69 -21.60 -0.06
CA VAL A 80 30.44 -20.80 -1.26
C VAL A 80 30.52 -19.33 -0.87
N LEU A 81 31.32 -18.56 -1.62
CA LEU A 81 31.34 -17.10 -1.54
C LEU A 81 30.38 -16.54 -2.61
N ASP A 82 29.63 -15.48 -2.27
CA ASP A 82 28.78 -14.70 -3.19
C ASP A 82 27.84 -15.55 -4.08
N SER A 83 27.19 -16.55 -3.48
CA SER A 83 26.22 -17.40 -4.17
C SER A 83 25.14 -16.56 -4.89
N PRO A 84 24.84 -16.83 -6.18
CA PRO A 84 23.82 -16.09 -6.91
C PRO A 84 22.38 -16.41 -6.48
N THR A 85 22.19 -17.46 -5.67
CA THR A 85 20.89 -17.87 -5.13
C THR A 85 20.34 -16.78 -4.20
N ALA A 86 19.15 -16.26 -4.51
CA ALA A 86 18.49 -15.28 -3.67
C ALA A 86 18.23 -15.83 -2.27
N MET A 87 18.51 -15.02 -1.23
CA MET A 87 18.16 -15.33 0.15
C MET A 87 16.70 -14.97 0.49
N LEU A 88 16.03 -14.25 -0.41
CA LEU A 88 14.63 -13.89 -0.30
C LEU A 88 13.75 -15.14 -0.31
N VAL A 89 12.91 -15.28 0.70
CA VAL A 89 12.00 -16.42 0.87
C VAL A 89 10.62 -16.08 0.32
N ASN A 90 10.00 -15.01 0.83
CA ASN A 90 8.69 -14.55 0.41
C ASN A 90 8.84 -13.44 -0.62
N ASN A 91 8.64 -13.77 -1.91
CA ASN A 91 8.68 -12.77 -2.97
C ASN A 91 7.34 -12.03 -3.10
N ILE A 92 7.36 -10.70 -3.06
CA ILE A 92 6.18 -9.84 -3.13
C ILE A 92 6.47 -8.67 -4.07
N ASP A 93 5.77 -8.64 -5.19
CA ASP A 93 5.92 -7.60 -6.21
C ASP A 93 5.01 -6.39 -5.90
N LEU A 94 5.56 -5.19 -5.98
CA LEU A 94 4.86 -3.91 -6.02
C LEU A 94 4.79 -3.42 -7.47
N VAL A 95 3.58 -3.08 -7.92
CA VAL A 95 3.37 -2.44 -9.22
C VAL A 95 2.40 -1.27 -9.06
N ALA A 96 2.74 -0.12 -9.64
CA ALA A 96 1.83 0.99 -9.79
C ALA A 96 1.52 1.19 -11.28
N GLN A 97 0.26 0.96 -11.67
CA GLN A 97 -0.17 1.09 -13.06
C GLN A 97 -0.96 2.39 -13.25
N ASP A 98 -0.58 3.20 -14.23
CA ASP A 98 -1.38 4.34 -14.66
C ASP A 98 -2.67 3.84 -15.34
N THR A 99 -3.82 4.25 -14.82
CA THR A 99 -5.11 3.70 -15.28
C THR A 99 -5.56 4.23 -16.64
N ALA A 100 -5.02 5.35 -17.11
CA ALA A 100 -5.37 5.94 -18.40
C ALA A 100 -4.51 5.37 -19.53
N THR A 101 -3.21 5.18 -19.28
CA THR A 101 -2.23 4.72 -20.27
C THR A 101 -1.91 3.23 -20.16
N LEU A 102 -2.28 2.59 -19.05
CA LEU A 102 -1.92 1.22 -18.68
C LEU A 102 -0.41 0.98 -18.50
N ALA A 103 0.39 2.06 -18.43
CA ALA A 103 1.82 1.98 -18.18
C ALA A 103 2.09 1.50 -16.75
N ASN A 104 3.00 0.53 -16.62
CA ASN A 104 3.44 0.03 -15.31
C ASN A 104 4.70 0.76 -14.86
N HIS A 105 4.68 1.21 -13.61
CA HIS A 105 5.86 1.63 -12.87
C HIS A 105 6.33 0.46 -12.01
N HIS A 106 7.60 0.12 -12.17
CA HIS A 106 8.25 -0.98 -11.48
C HIS A 106 9.27 -0.47 -10.45
N PRO A 107 9.63 -1.29 -9.45
CA PRO A 107 10.69 -0.97 -8.50
C PRO A 107 12.02 -0.66 -9.18
N TRP A 108 12.86 0.07 -8.46
CA TRP A 108 14.28 0.16 -8.80
C TRP A 108 14.99 -1.15 -8.48
N ILE A 109 15.85 -1.61 -9.39
CA ILE A 109 16.70 -2.79 -9.24
C ILE A 109 18.16 -2.46 -9.57
N LEU A 110 19.07 -3.18 -8.94
CA LEU A 110 20.51 -3.17 -9.23
C LEU A 110 20.94 -4.57 -9.69
N ASP A 111 21.94 -4.61 -10.57
CA ASP A 111 22.60 -5.86 -10.94
C ASP A 111 23.80 -6.11 -10.01
N PRO A 112 23.74 -7.12 -9.12
CA PRO A 112 24.83 -7.39 -8.21
C PRO A 112 26.01 -8.08 -8.90
N ASP A 113 25.87 -8.56 -10.13
CA ASP A 113 26.89 -9.27 -10.91
C ASP A 113 27.65 -10.29 -10.05
N LEU A 114 26.94 -11.09 -9.25
CA LEU A 114 27.54 -11.98 -8.24
C LEU A 114 28.50 -13.03 -8.84
N THR A 115 28.36 -13.33 -10.13
CA THR A 115 29.19 -14.33 -10.82
C THR A 115 30.52 -13.76 -11.33
N PHE A 116 30.53 -12.55 -11.88
CA PHE A 116 31.72 -11.96 -12.51
C PHE A 116 32.30 -10.78 -11.73
N GLU A 117 31.55 -10.27 -10.75
CA GLU A 117 31.94 -9.22 -9.80
C GLU A 117 32.50 -7.95 -10.45
N ARG A 118 32.05 -7.63 -11.68
CA ARG A 118 32.63 -6.54 -12.46
C ARG A 118 32.21 -5.21 -11.85
N THR A 119 33.20 -4.41 -11.45
CA THR A 119 33.00 -3.06 -10.91
C THR A 119 32.16 -2.17 -11.84
N ALA A 120 32.33 -2.31 -13.16
CA ALA A 120 31.56 -1.53 -14.12
C ALA A 120 30.06 -1.86 -14.11
N VAL A 121 29.66 -3.11 -13.82
CA VAL A 121 28.25 -3.51 -13.74
C VAL A 121 27.67 -3.08 -12.40
N ARG A 122 28.39 -3.34 -11.30
CA ARG A 122 27.97 -2.93 -9.95
C ARG A 122 27.92 -1.41 -9.77
N GLY A 123 28.70 -0.66 -10.54
CA GLY A 123 28.69 0.81 -10.55
C GLY A 123 27.71 1.43 -11.55
N ALA A 124 26.94 0.63 -12.29
CA ALA A 124 25.95 1.14 -13.22
C ALA A 124 24.73 1.72 -12.49
N THR A 125 24.04 2.65 -13.15
CA THR A 125 22.81 3.24 -12.62
C THR A 125 21.71 2.20 -12.44
N ALA A 126 20.93 2.33 -11.37
CA ALA A 126 19.75 1.49 -11.16
C ALA A 126 18.79 1.54 -12.36
N THR A 127 18.12 0.41 -12.61
CA THR A 127 17.12 0.28 -13.66
C THR A 127 15.76 -0.06 -13.05
N ARG A 128 14.72 -0.09 -13.87
CA ARG A 128 13.37 -0.48 -13.44
C ARG A 128 13.08 -1.91 -13.83
N GLY A 129 12.51 -2.69 -12.93
CA GLY A 129 12.11 -4.05 -13.22
C GLY A 129 11.43 -4.73 -12.04
N VAL A 130 10.94 -5.94 -12.28
CA VAL A 130 10.48 -6.83 -11.21
C VAL A 130 11.68 -7.18 -10.33
N ASP A 131 11.53 -7.03 -9.02
CA ASP A 131 12.53 -7.44 -8.04
C ASP A 131 12.16 -8.83 -7.50
N SER A 132 13.15 -9.69 -7.35
CA SER A 132 12.95 -11.03 -6.78
C SER A 132 14.08 -11.39 -5.81
N ARG A 133 14.79 -10.38 -5.32
CA ARG A 133 15.99 -10.51 -4.47
C ARG A 133 15.87 -9.69 -3.19
N ASN A 134 15.17 -8.57 -3.22
CA ASN A 134 15.07 -7.66 -2.09
C ASN A 134 13.71 -7.79 -1.38
N ASN A 135 13.72 -7.67 -0.06
CA ASN A 135 12.51 -7.55 0.77
C ASN A 135 12.02 -6.10 0.95
N ALA A 136 12.51 -5.22 0.08
CA ALA A 136 12.19 -3.81 0.02
C ALA A 136 12.12 -3.39 -1.44
N GLU A 137 10.96 -2.90 -1.87
CA GLU A 137 10.72 -2.45 -3.23
C GLU A 137 10.32 -0.98 -3.25
N LYS A 138 10.97 -0.18 -4.09
CA LYS A 138 10.71 1.25 -4.20
C LYS A 138 10.42 1.67 -5.63
N ILE A 139 9.22 2.19 -5.83
CA ILE A 139 8.79 2.86 -7.07
C ILE A 139 8.89 4.37 -6.86
N THR A 140 9.48 5.07 -7.83
CA THR A 140 9.33 6.53 -7.93
C THR A 140 8.73 6.86 -9.28
N ILE A 141 7.89 7.88 -9.31
CA ILE A 141 7.13 8.29 -10.49
C ILE A 141 7.32 9.79 -10.67
N ASP A 142 7.90 10.21 -11.79
CA ASP A 142 8.18 11.61 -12.06
C ASP A 142 6.92 12.46 -12.15
N ALA A 143 7.00 13.74 -11.82
CA ALA A 143 5.87 14.65 -11.93
C ALA A 143 5.38 14.78 -13.39
N ALA A 144 4.06 14.89 -13.55
CA ALA A 144 3.42 15.13 -14.85
C ALA A 144 2.45 16.31 -14.75
N ALA A 145 2.24 17.03 -15.86
CA ALA A 145 1.39 18.23 -15.88
C ALA A 145 -0.09 17.93 -15.57
N GLN A 146 -0.54 16.70 -15.82
CA GLN A 146 -1.90 16.25 -15.54
C GLN A 146 -1.91 15.29 -14.34
N PRO A 147 -2.99 15.28 -13.54
CA PRO A 147 -3.14 14.29 -12.50
C PRO A 147 -3.23 12.89 -13.11
N ARG A 148 -2.68 11.90 -12.40
CA ARG A 148 -2.71 10.50 -12.82
C ARG A 148 -3.34 9.64 -11.74
N ARG A 149 -4.31 8.83 -12.14
CA ARG A 149 -4.91 7.83 -11.25
C ARG A 149 -4.14 6.53 -11.39
N LEU A 150 -3.60 6.05 -10.28
CA LEU A 150 -2.75 4.87 -10.22
C LEU A 150 -3.50 3.72 -9.55
N LYS A 151 -3.44 2.54 -10.17
CA LYS A 151 -3.79 1.26 -9.56
C LYS A 151 -2.54 0.68 -8.91
N VAL A 152 -2.50 0.66 -7.59
CA VAL A 152 -1.39 0.09 -6.82
C VAL A 152 -1.73 -1.36 -6.50
N THR A 153 -0.82 -2.26 -6.84
CA THR A 153 -0.96 -3.70 -6.62
C THR A 153 0.24 -4.21 -5.82
N VAL A 154 -0.04 -4.92 -4.72
CA VAL A 154 0.93 -5.70 -3.96
C VAL A 154 0.61 -7.17 -4.16
N ASN A 155 1.50 -7.88 -4.82
CA ASN A 155 1.26 -9.21 -5.36
C ASN A 155 2.26 -10.24 -4.79
N PRO A 156 1.82 -11.18 -3.96
CA PRO A 156 2.67 -12.28 -3.54
C PRO A 156 2.92 -13.23 -4.73
N VAL A 157 4.19 -13.52 -5.00
CA VAL A 157 4.61 -14.37 -6.12
C VAL A 157 4.82 -15.80 -5.62
N GLY A 158 4.18 -16.74 -6.30
CA GLY A 158 4.25 -18.16 -5.92
C GLY A 158 3.65 -18.41 -4.52
N THR A 159 4.23 -19.38 -3.81
CA THR A 159 3.78 -19.78 -2.47
C THR A 159 4.62 -19.08 -1.42
N LEU A 160 3.98 -18.30 -0.55
CA LEU A 160 4.63 -17.72 0.63
C LEU A 160 4.87 -18.80 1.69
N GLN A 161 6.06 -18.82 2.29
CA GLN A 161 6.32 -19.57 3.51
C GLN A 161 5.39 -19.10 4.62
N GLY A 162 4.71 -20.05 5.28
CA GLY A 162 3.67 -19.76 6.27
C GLY A 162 2.32 -19.31 5.66
N GLY A 163 2.20 -19.29 4.32
CA GLY A 163 0.98 -18.98 3.58
C GLY A 163 0.61 -17.50 3.54
N THR A 164 1.22 -16.66 4.39
CA THR A 164 0.92 -15.23 4.51
C THR A 164 2.18 -14.43 4.86
N GLN A 165 2.18 -13.14 4.53
CA GLN A 165 3.24 -12.20 4.89
C GLN A 165 2.61 -10.85 5.27
N LYS A 166 3.03 -10.28 6.40
CA LYS A 166 2.72 -8.89 6.76
C LYS A 166 3.66 -7.95 6.00
N VAL A 167 3.09 -6.89 5.44
CA VAL A 167 3.82 -5.87 4.68
C VAL A 167 3.54 -4.48 5.22
N SER A 168 4.50 -3.59 5.05
CA SER A 168 4.35 -2.14 5.26
C SER A 168 4.56 -1.42 3.94
N LEU A 169 3.65 -0.50 3.59
CA LEU A 169 3.71 0.29 2.37
C LEU A 169 3.56 1.77 2.71
N ILE A 170 4.59 2.55 2.39
CA ILE A 170 4.59 4.01 2.57
C ILE A 170 4.36 4.66 1.21
N LEU A 171 3.45 5.64 1.17
CA LEU A 171 3.08 6.39 -0.01
C LEU A 171 3.36 7.88 0.23
N SER A 172 3.97 8.55 -0.75
CA SER A 172 4.21 9.99 -0.72
C SER A 172 3.88 10.62 -2.07
N GLY A 173 3.41 11.88 -2.04
CA GLY A 173 3.02 12.61 -3.24
C GLY A 173 1.68 12.17 -3.85
N VAL A 174 0.95 11.27 -3.19
CA VAL A 174 -0.35 10.76 -3.65
C VAL A 174 -1.48 11.18 -2.72
N VAL A 175 -2.69 11.23 -3.26
CA VAL A 175 -3.94 11.44 -2.54
C VAL A 175 -4.76 10.14 -2.63
N PRO A 176 -5.20 9.56 -1.50
CA PRO A 176 -6.05 8.37 -1.50
C PRO A 176 -7.45 8.68 -2.07
N GLU A 177 -8.14 7.67 -2.60
CA GLU A 177 -9.54 7.86 -2.98
C GLU A 177 -10.45 7.99 -1.76
N ALA A 178 -11.49 8.84 -1.87
CA ALA A 178 -12.52 8.91 -0.85
C ALA A 178 -13.31 7.59 -0.81
N PRO A 179 -13.67 7.07 0.38
CA PRO A 179 -14.51 5.89 0.45
C PRO A 179 -15.90 6.19 -0.12
N VAL A 180 -16.43 5.27 -0.93
CA VAL A 180 -17.73 5.39 -1.57
C VAL A 180 -18.63 4.26 -1.08
N VAL A 181 -19.75 4.61 -0.46
CA VAL A 181 -20.83 3.65 -0.15
C VAL A 181 -21.63 3.43 -1.42
N SER A 182 -21.67 2.19 -1.93
CA SER A 182 -22.50 1.88 -3.10
C SER A 182 -23.98 1.79 -2.70
N SER A 183 -24.91 2.10 -3.61
CA SER A 183 -26.36 2.02 -3.33
C SER A 183 -26.83 0.59 -3.09
N ALA A 184 -26.17 -0.40 -3.68
CA ALA A 184 -26.31 -1.82 -3.35
C ALA A 184 -25.60 -2.23 -2.03
N GLY A 185 -24.96 -1.28 -1.36
CA GLY A 185 -24.13 -1.51 -0.18
C GLY A 185 -24.94 -1.71 1.10
N PHE A 186 -26.25 -1.50 1.09
CA PHE A 186 -27.15 -1.75 2.22
C PHE A 186 -27.78 -3.13 2.10
N THR A 187 -27.30 -4.08 2.90
CA THR A 187 -27.79 -5.47 2.87
C THR A 187 -28.29 -5.87 4.25
N MET A 188 -29.54 -6.30 4.36
CA MET A 188 -30.08 -6.81 5.63
C MET A 188 -29.26 -8.01 6.11
N ASN A 189 -28.92 -8.03 7.39
CA ASN A 189 -28.22 -9.16 7.98
C ASN A 189 -29.20 -10.35 8.13
N PRO A 190 -29.01 -11.49 7.45
CA PRO A 190 -29.92 -12.63 7.56
C PRO A 190 -29.89 -13.28 8.94
N ALA A 191 -28.82 -13.10 9.72
CA ALA A 191 -28.70 -13.63 11.07
C ALA A 191 -29.34 -12.71 12.13
N ASN A 192 -29.56 -11.42 11.81
CA ASN A 192 -30.17 -10.45 12.71
C ASN A 192 -30.90 -9.36 11.92
N LEU A 193 -32.24 -9.45 11.88
CA LEU A 193 -33.07 -8.52 11.11
C LEU A 193 -33.08 -7.07 11.66
N ASN A 194 -32.48 -6.83 12.82
CA ASN A 194 -32.26 -5.49 13.37
C ASN A 194 -30.94 -4.87 12.88
N GLU A 195 -30.19 -5.54 12.02
CA GLU A 195 -28.94 -5.05 11.46
C GLU A 195 -28.95 -5.05 9.93
N TYR A 196 -28.10 -4.20 9.37
CA TYR A 196 -27.73 -4.25 7.98
C TYR A 196 -26.24 -3.94 7.82
N GLY A 197 -25.65 -4.54 6.80
CA GLY A 197 -24.31 -4.22 6.35
C GLY A 197 -24.32 -2.94 5.51
N ILE A 198 -23.31 -2.10 5.71
CA ILE A 198 -22.94 -1.00 4.84
C ILE A 198 -21.62 -1.36 4.18
N THR A 199 -21.63 -1.51 2.86
CA THR A 199 -20.45 -1.86 2.05
C THR A 199 -19.91 -0.63 1.33
N PHE A 200 -18.61 -0.42 1.43
CA PHE A 200 -17.93 0.75 0.85
C PHE A 200 -16.58 0.39 0.23
N SER A 201 -16.12 1.21 -0.72
CA SER A 201 -14.75 1.11 -1.25
C SER A 201 -13.74 1.51 -0.20
N SER A 202 -12.71 0.70 -0.02
CA SER A 202 -11.68 0.89 1.00
C SER A 202 -10.29 0.55 0.44
N ASP A 203 -9.25 0.80 1.23
CA ASP A 203 -7.91 0.33 0.92
C ASP A 203 -7.40 -0.57 2.03
N PRO A 204 -6.65 -1.64 1.71
CA PRO A 204 -5.94 -2.43 2.70
C PRO A 204 -5.08 -1.58 3.63
N GLY A 205 -5.18 -1.84 4.94
CA GLY A 205 -4.43 -1.18 5.99
C GLY A 205 -5.04 0.13 6.51
N ALA A 206 -5.97 0.75 5.77
CA ALA A 206 -6.58 2.01 6.18
C ALA A 206 -7.66 1.83 7.25
N PHE A 207 -7.68 2.75 8.22
CA PHE A 207 -8.75 2.83 9.20
C PHE A 207 -9.88 3.71 8.67
N TYR A 208 -11.11 3.29 8.94
CA TYR A 208 -12.32 4.02 8.61
C TYR A 208 -13.23 4.11 9.81
N THR A 209 -13.99 5.20 9.90
CA THR A 209 -15.04 5.39 10.88
C THR A 209 -16.36 5.59 10.16
N LEU A 210 -17.33 4.75 10.51
CA LEU A 210 -18.71 4.89 10.08
C LEU A 210 -19.39 5.94 10.96
N GLU A 211 -20.00 6.94 10.34
CA GLU A 211 -20.70 8.00 11.04
C GLU A 211 -22.17 8.06 10.60
N THR A 212 -23.04 8.47 11.52
CA THR A 212 -24.47 8.61 11.27
C THR A 212 -25.00 9.98 11.62
N SER A 213 -26.11 10.34 10.99
CA SER A 213 -26.89 11.54 11.30
C SER A 213 -28.37 11.28 11.05
N THR A 214 -29.24 11.88 11.85
CA THR A 214 -30.70 11.90 11.59
C THR A 214 -31.13 13.12 10.78
N ASP A 215 -30.25 14.11 10.63
CA ASP A 215 -30.53 15.36 9.94
C ASP A 215 -29.29 15.96 9.26
N LEU A 216 -29.26 15.90 7.93
CA LEU A 216 -28.19 16.49 7.11
C LEU A 216 -28.10 18.01 7.19
N THR A 217 -29.16 18.71 7.61
CA THR A 217 -29.19 20.18 7.65
C THR A 217 -28.37 20.75 8.81
N THR A 218 -28.23 19.98 9.89
CA THR A 218 -27.46 20.37 11.08
C THR A 218 -25.96 20.10 10.94
N GLY A 219 -25.55 19.30 9.95
CA GLY A 219 -24.16 18.89 9.76
C GLY A 219 -23.56 18.09 10.93
N THR A 220 -24.37 17.65 11.89
CA THR A 220 -23.88 16.90 13.06
C THR A 220 -23.83 15.41 12.75
N TRP A 221 -22.67 14.80 12.99
CA TRP A 221 -22.39 13.38 12.74
C TRP A 221 -21.87 12.72 14.02
N THR A 222 -22.32 11.50 14.27
CA THR A 222 -21.89 10.69 15.41
C THR A 222 -21.19 9.42 14.95
N ASN A 223 -20.08 9.09 15.60
CA ASN A 223 -19.32 7.88 15.32
C ASN A 223 -20.15 6.66 15.75
N VAL A 224 -20.22 5.65 14.88
CA VAL A 224 -20.92 4.38 15.13
C VAL A 224 -19.92 3.25 15.35
N SER A 225 -18.93 3.14 14.48
CA SER A 225 -17.90 2.11 14.58
C SER A 225 -16.65 2.51 13.81
N SER A 226 -15.52 1.89 14.13
CA SER A 226 -14.27 2.03 13.39
C SER A 226 -13.79 0.64 12.92
N VAL A 227 -13.22 0.57 11.72
CA VAL A 227 -12.74 -0.67 11.10
C VAL A 227 -11.40 -0.43 10.42
N LYS A 228 -10.48 -1.39 10.55
CA LYS A 228 -9.30 -1.46 9.69
C LYS A 228 -9.66 -2.31 8.47
N ALA A 229 -9.58 -1.72 7.28
CA ALA A 229 -9.87 -2.43 6.04
C ALA A 229 -8.74 -3.40 5.68
N GLU A 230 -9.11 -4.59 5.20
CA GLU A 230 -8.15 -5.60 4.74
C GLU A 230 -8.09 -5.71 3.21
N ASN A 231 -9.10 -5.19 2.52
CA ASN A 231 -9.32 -5.36 1.09
C ASN A 231 -9.74 -4.03 0.45
N SER A 232 -9.95 -4.04 -0.87
CA SER A 232 -10.47 -2.90 -1.65
C SER A 232 -11.94 -2.55 -1.35
N THR A 233 -12.62 -3.42 -0.60
CA THR A 233 -14.01 -3.26 -0.18
C THR A 233 -14.13 -3.73 1.26
N THR A 234 -14.96 -3.06 2.04
CA THR A 234 -15.24 -3.43 3.44
C THR A 234 -16.72 -3.28 3.74
N THR A 235 -17.25 -4.20 4.54
CA THR A 235 -18.64 -4.18 5.02
C THR A 235 -18.64 -4.05 6.53
N VAL A 236 -19.42 -3.11 7.04
CA VAL A 236 -19.62 -2.89 8.47
C VAL A 236 -21.09 -3.10 8.80
N LEU A 237 -21.38 -3.88 9.84
CA LEU A 237 -22.75 -4.05 10.34
C LEU A 237 -23.13 -2.87 11.23
N THR A 238 -24.37 -2.41 11.07
CA THR A 238 -24.94 -1.38 11.93
C THR A 238 -26.40 -1.71 12.27
N SER A 239 -26.83 -1.24 13.44
CA SER A 239 -28.21 -1.40 13.88
C SER A 239 -29.16 -0.49 13.11
N ARG A 240 -30.34 -1.03 12.83
CA ARG A 240 -31.52 -0.31 12.37
C ARG A 240 -32.31 0.14 13.58
N ASN A 241 -32.74 1.41 13.59
CA ASN A 241 -33.77 1.88 14.52
C ASN A 241 -35.10 2.00 13.75
N PRO A 242 -36.06 1.09 13.95
CA PRO A 242 -37.34 1.14 13.24
C PRO A 242 -38.20 2.37 13.58
N ALA A 243 -37.93 3.04 14.71
CA ALA A 243 -38.65 4.25 15.11
C ALA A 243 -38.19 5.51 14.36
N GLU A 244 -37.05 5.45 13.67
CA GLU A 244 -36.52 6.58 12.91
C GLU A 244 -36.99 6.54 11.45
N PRO A 245 -37.65 7.59 10.94
CA PRO A 245 -38.15 7.60 9.57
C PRO A 245 -37.03 7.72 8.53
N ARG A 246 -35.86 8.23 8.94
CA ARG A 246 -34.68 8.39 8.09
C ARG A 246 -33.41 8.38 8.92
N ARG A 247 -32.33 7.89 8.33
CA ARG A 247 -30.97 7.95 8.88
C ARG A 247 -29.97 8.04 7.73
N PHE A 248 -28.96 8.88 7.90
CA PHE A 248 -27.91 9.13 6.94
C PHE A 248 -26.61 8.50 7.41
N TRP A 249 -25.77 8.11 6.46
CA TRP A 249 -24.51 7.43 6.69
C TRP A 249 -23.43 8.06 5.85
N ARG A 250 -22.24 8.20 6.43
CA ARG A 250 -21.03 8.50 5.68
C ARG A 250 -19.86 7.69 6.22
N MET A 251 -18.88 7.49 5.36
CA MET A 251 -17.62 6.88 5.74
C MET A 251 -16.53 7.95 5.75
N ARG A 252 -15.74 7.99 6.82
CA ARG A 252 -14.58 8.86 6.93
C ARG A 252 -13.34 8.01 7.13
N ARG A 253 -12.19 8.42 6.56
CA ARG A 253 -10.90 7.83 6.92
C ARG A 253 -10.50 8.25 8.33
N GLY A 254 -9.96 7.32 9.10
CA GLY A 254 -9.34 7.56 10.40
C GLY A 254 -9.99 6.87 11.58
N GLN A 255 -9.19 6.84 12.65
CA GLN A 255 -9.53 6.69 14.06
C GLN A 255 -8.78 7.80 14.80
#